data_AF-A0A843FYN1-F1
#
_entry.id   AF-A0A843FYN1-F1
#
_cell.length_a   1.000
_cell.length_b   1.000
_cell.length_c   1.000
_cell.angle_alpha   90.00
_cell.angle_beta   90.00
_cell.angle_gamma   90.00
#
_symmetry.space_group_name_H-M   'P 1'
#
loop_
_entity.id
_entity.type
_entity.pdbx_description
1 polymer ?
#
loop_
_entity_poly.entity_id
_entity_poly.type
_entity_poly.pdbx_seq_one_letter_code
_entity_poly.pdbx_strand_id
1 'polypeptide(L)'
;MYTTTENENVEKNHRPIRIAVVCAAVMMAVVLVPLFADGLIAEETVEEGNDGDVHWVISGDTMTITPKEGKDKADMDDYDDAGEEPNWRKAAGWPNVKNLEIKDGVTCVGKRAFAWVDNEEGAKLETVTFDGSVKKIKECAFISQYIQTINFSEGLEEIGPTAFGYCTLASLTLPASLKKIGDNGFFLGGSMHDLVLPETLEYVGWESFGGIGSLKRVTISCKEVDGEAFAVAGPLEYLEISSNVKKIGENAFTSIFVIDGQEHEFNDLDIDQLRGTVWTGNGDYYLYLQNSAGDQSNDNLLLYVAIGVCAVIAIAAIAYYLHKKQQSSA
;
A
#
# COMPACT_ATOMS: atom_id res chain seq x y z
N MET A 1 -39.19 -61.65 -77.39
CA MET A 1 -39.60 -62.97 -76.88
C MET A 1 -38.39 -63.58 -76.18
N TYR A 2 -38.48 -63.80 -74.86
CA TYR A 2 -37.63 -64.68 -74.01
C TYR A 2 -36.13 -64.34 -73.86
N THR A 3 -35.41 -64.50 -72.75
CA THR A 3 -35.59 -64.54 -71.27
C THR A 3 -34.15 -64.73 -70.72
N THR A 4 -33.82 -64.15 -69.56
CA THR A 4 -32.88 -64.66 -68.50
C THR A 4 -31.39 -64.86 -68.85
N THR A 5 -30.37 -64.66 -68.01
CA THR A 5 -30.23 -64.58 -66.52
C THR A 5 -28.77 -64.18 -66.16
N GLU A 6 -28.60 -63.51 -65.00
CA GLU A 6 -27.61 -63.73 -63.89
C GLU A 6 -26.13 -64.06 -64.19
N ASN A 7 -25.11 -63.80 -63.36
CA ASN A 7 -24.73 -63.07 -62.13
C ASN A 7 -23.23 -63.52 -61.99
N GLU A 8 -22.20 -62.73 -61.68
CA GLU A 8 -21.75 -62.19 -60.39
C GLU A 8 -20.19 -62.15 -60.41
N ASN A 9 -19.58 -61.43 -59.45
CA ASN A 9 -18.14 -61.27 -59.11
C ASN A 9 -17.38 -60.18 -59.91
N VAL A 10 -17.16 -58.96 -59.42
CA VAL A 10 -16.54 -58.44 -58.15
C VAL A 10 -15.04 -58.80 -58.03
N GLU A 11 -14.18 -57.86 -58.45
CA GLU A 11 -13.05 -57.23 -57.71
C GLU A 11 -12.01 -56.63 -58.68
N LYS A 12 -11.96 -55.30 -58.80
CA LYS A 12 -10.79 -54.59 -59.34
C LYS A 12 -10.49 -53.32 -58.54
N ASN A 13 -9.44 -53.44 -57.72
CA ASN A 13 -8.38 -52.46 -57.47
C ASN A 13 -8.77 -51.00 -57.27
N HIS A 14 -8.95 -50.66 -55.99
CA HIS A 14 -8.90 -49.30 -55.47
C HIS A 14 -7.46 -48.73 -55.47
N ARG A 15 -7.38 -47.41 -55.69
CA ARG A 15 -6.30 -46.43 -55.34
C ARG A 15 -5.50 -45.88 -56.53
N PRO A 16 -6.10 -44.95 -57.30
CA PRO A 16 -5.41 -43.67 -57.56
C PRO A 16 -6.24 -42.42 -57.21
N ILE A 17 -7.53 -42.55 -56.86
CA ILE A 17 -8.45 -41.41 -56.67
C ILE A 17 -8.29 -40.74 -55.28
N ARG A 18 -7.66 -41.40 -54.30
CA ARG A 18 -7.47 -40.83 -52.96
C ARG A 18 -6.39 -39.75 -52.87
N ILE A 19 -5.45 -39.67 -53.82
CA ILE A 19 -4.36 -38.68 -53.75
C ILE A 19 -4.79 -37.31 -54.33
N ALA A 20 -5.60 -37.29 -55.40
CA ALA A 20 -6.06 -36.03 -55.99
C ALA A 20 -7.07 -35.26 -55.09
N VAL A 21 -7.94 -35.98 -54.37
CA VAL A 21 -8.90 -35.37 -53.43
C VAL A 21 -8.19 -34.87 -52.16
N VAL A 22 -7.14 -35.56 -51.71
CA VAL A 22 -6.33 -35.12 -50.57
C VAL A 22 -5.48 -33.90 -50.94
N CYS A 23 -4.91 -33.83 -52.15
CA CYS A 23 -4.16 -32.64 -52.59
C CYS A 23 -5.05 -31.39 -52.77
N ALA A 24 -6.29 -31.53 -53.23
CA ALA A 24 -7.22 -30.40 -53.32
C ALA A 24 -7.73 -29.93 -51.95
N ALA A 25 -7.98 -30.86 -51.02
CA ALA A 25 -8.39 -30.54 -49.65
C ALA A 25 -7.24 -29.91 -48.82
N VAL A 26 -5.99 -30.37 -49.03
CA VAL A 26 -4.80 -29.78 -48.39
C VAL A 26 -4.48 -28.40 -48.97
N MET A 27 -4.67 -28.18 -50.29
CA MET A 27 -4.51 -26.83 -50.86
C MET A 27 -5.62 -25.86 -50.43
N MET A 28 -6.88 -26.32 -50.23
CA MET A 28 -7.91 -25.47 -49.61
C MET A 28 -7.61 -25.16 -48.14
N ALA A 29 -7.06 -26.11 -47.37
CA ALA A 29 -6.68 -25.88 -45.98
C ALA A 29 -5.48 -24.91 -45.86
N VAL A 30 -4.48 -25.00 -46.74
CA VAL A 30 -3.30 -24.11 -46.71
C VAL A 30 -3.60 -22.69 -47.21
N VAL A 31 -4.63 -22.51 -48.04
CA VAL A 31 -5.06 -21.17 -48.50
C VAL A 31 -6.11 -20.54 -47.57
N LEU A 32 -6.83 -21.32 -46.76
CA LEU A 32 -7.79 -20.79 -45.77
C LEU A 32 -7.18 -20.55 -44.37
N VAL A 33 -6.10 -21.24 -43.98
CA VAL A 33 -5.44 -21.00 -42.68
C VAL A 33 -4.85 -19.58 -42.54
N PRO A 34 -4.34 -18.90 -43.60
CA PRO A 34 -3.93 -17.50 -43.49
C PRO A 34 -5.10 -16.50 -43.57
N LEU A 35 -6.35 -16.92 -43.80
CA LEU A 35 -7.50 -16.00 -43.87
C LEU A 35 -8.28 -15.86 -42.55
N PHE A 36 -7.95 -16.66 -41.53
CA PHE A 36 -8.54 -16.58 -40.19
C PHE A 36 -7.51 -16.35 -39.08
N ALA A 37 -6.24 -16.12 -39.44
CA ALA A 37 -5.17 -15.85 -38.46
C ALA A 37 -5.04 -14.35 -38.10
N ASP A 38 -5.65 -13.46 -38.88
CA ASP A 38 -5.81 -12.04 -38.55
C ASP A 38 -7.24 -11.84 -38.01
N GLY A 39 -7.44 -12.00 -36.70
CA GLY A 39 -8.69 -11.57 -36.06
C GLY A 39 -9.38 -12.54 -35.10
N LEU A 40 -8.65 -13.41 -34.41
CA LEU A 40 -9.13 -13.94 -33.12
C LEU A 40 -8.20 -13.46 -31.99
N ILE A 41 -8.04 -12.13 -31.91
CA ILE A 41 -7.80 -11.52 -30.61
C ILE A 41 -9.12 -11.76 -29.88
N ALA A 42 -9.13 -12.55 -28.81
CA ALA A 42 -10.28 -12.52 -27.93
C ALA A 42 -10.46 -11.05 -27.54
N GLU A 43 -11.55 -10.42 -27.97
CA GLU A 43 -11.88 -9.08 -27.50
C GLU A 43 -11.85 -9.16 -25.97
N GLU A 44 -10.96 -8.37 -25.37
CA GLU A 44 -10.89 -8.26 -23.93
C GLU A 44 -12.27 -7.85 -23.46
N THR A 45 -12.89 -8.65 -22.59
CA THR A 45 -14.24 -8.36 -22.11
C THR A 45 -14.16 -7.10 -21.27
N VAL A 46 -14.58 -5.99 -21.85
CA VAL A 46 -14.69 -4.71 -21.15
C VAL A 46 -16.05 -4.66 -20.49
N GLU A 47 -16.07 -4.58 -19.17
CA GLU A 47 -17.29 -4.25 -18.42
C GLU A 47 -17.20 -2.81 -17.95
N GLU A 48 -18.28 -2.05 -18.07
CA GLU A 48 -18.28 -0.65 -17.63
C GLU A 48 -19.64 -0.24 -17.05
N GLY A 49 -19.63 0.85 -16.30
CA GLY A 49 -20.83 1.38 -15.68
C GLY A 49 -20.60 2.71 -15.00
N ASN A 50 -21.64 3.24 -14.37
CA ASN A 50 -21.54 4.45 -13.56
C ASN A 50 -21.96 4.14 -12.13
N ASP A 51 -21.39 4.85 -11.18
CA ASP A 51 -21.81 4.86 -9.79
C ASP A 51 -21.72 6.31 -9.28
N GLY A 52 -22.85 6.88 -8.89
CA GLY A 52 -22.96 8.32 -8.63
C GLY A 52 -22.31 9.18 -9.72
N ASP A 53 -21.23 9.85 -9.32
CA ASP A 53 -20.46 10.81 -10.10
C ASP A 53 -19.27 10.20 -10.86
N VAL A 54 -18.98 8.92 -10.66
CA VAL A 54 -17.86 8.23 -11.31
C VAL A 54 -18.35 7.26 -12.39
N HIS A 55 -17.47 7.05 -13.36
CA HIS A 55 -17.56 6.01 -14.36
C HIS A 55 -16.47 4.98 -14.07
N TRP A 56 -16.79 3.70 -14.22
CA TRP A 56 -15.85 2.62 -14.00
C TRP A 56 -15.76 1.73 -15.22
N VAL A 57 -14.55 1.23 -15.50
CA VAL A 57 -14.23 0.30 -16.58
C VAL A 57 -13.37 -0.81 -16.03
N ILE A 58 -13.71 -2.06 -16.33
CA ILE A 58 -12.92 -3.25 -16.00
C ILE A 58 -12.44 -3.85 -17.31
N SER A 59 -11.13 -3.98 -17.43
CA SER A 59 -10.45 -4.59 -18.57
C SER A 59 -9.41 -5.57 -18.01
N GLY A 60 -9.62 -6.87 -18.25
CA GLY A 60 -8.76 -7.91 -17.70
C GLY A 60 -8.81 -7.93 -16.17
N ASP A 61 -7.66 -7.72 -15.51
CA ASP A 61 -7.52 -7.68 -14.05
C ASP A 61 -7.50 -6.26 -13.47
N THR A 62 -7.78 -5.25 -14.31
CA THR A 62 -7.63 -3.84 -13.96
C THR A 62 -8.99 -3.15 -13.98
N MET A 63 -9.30 -2.47 -12.88
CA MET A 63 -10.43 -1.56 -12.75
C MET A 63 -9.94 -0.12 -12.81
N THR A 64 -10.49 0.67 -13.72
CA THR A 64 -10.24 2.11 -13.84
C THR A 64 -11.46 2.88 -13.40
N ILE A 65 -11.28 3.89 -12.55
CA ILE A 65 -12.32 4.85 -12.16
C ILE A 65 -11.98 6.23 -12.71
N THR A 66 -12.91 6.85 -13.41
CA THR A 66 -12.82 8.22 -13.93
C THR A 66 -14.03 9.04 -13.50
N PRO A 67 -13.98 10.38 -13.59
CA PRO A 67 -15.19 11.18 -13.56
C PRO A 67 -16.16 10.73 -14.66
N LYS A 68 -17.45 10.71 -14.33
CA LYS A 68 -18.52 10.43 -15.29
C LYS A 68 -18.56 11.47 -16.40
N GLU A 69 -18.97 11.07 -17.60
CA GLU A 69 -19.09 11.97 -18.76
C GLU A 69 -19.82 13.27 -18.40
N GLY A 70 -19.19 14.40 -18.74
CA GLY A 70 -19.70 15.74 -18.42
C GLY A 70 -19.29 16.28 -17.05
N LYS A 71 -18.47 15.55 -16.28
CA LYS A 71 -17.88 16.04 -15.03
C LYS A 71 -16.37 16.18 -15.13
N ASP A 72 -15.86 17.35 -14.73
CA ASP A 72 -14.42 17.60 -14.59
C ASP A 72 -13.87 17.09 -13.24
N LYS A 73 -14.77 16.94 -12.24
CA LYS A 73 -14.46 16.43 -10.91
C LYS A 73 -15.55 15.50 -10.41
N ALA A 74 -15.16 14.47 -9.67
CA ALA A 74 -16.09 13.49 -9.13
C ALA A 74 -15.69 13.04 -7.72
N ASP A 75 -16.68 12.96 -6.83
CA ASP A 75 -16.55 12.27 -5.54
C ASP A 75 -17.29 10.94 -5.64
N MET A 76 -16.69 9.86 -5.13
CA MET A 76 -17.41 8.59 -5.00
C MET A 76 -18.47 8.67 -3.90
N ASP A 77 -19.57 7.94 -4.07
CA ASP A 77 -20.63 7.81 -3.07
C ASP A 77 -20.13 7.07 -1.82
N ASP A 78 -20.80 7.29 -0.68
CA ASP A 78 -20.51 6.61 0.59
C ASP A 78 -21.43 5.41 0.77
N TYR A 79 -20.87 4.28 1.19
CA TYR A 79 -21.61 3.03 1.37
C TYR A 79 -21.65 2.61 2.84
N ASP A 80 -22.67 1.84 3.21
CA ASP A 80 -22.89 1.34 4.56
C ASP A 80 -23.26 -0.15 4.58
N ASP A 81 -23.37 -0.71 5.79
CA ASP A 81 -23.73 -2.12 5.97
C ASP A 81 -25.25 -2.37 5.77
N ALA A 82 -26.04 -1.33 5.43
CA ALA A 82 -27.49 -1.42 5.27
C ALA A 82 -27.92 -1.86 3.85
N GLY A 83 -26.96 -2.18 2.99
CA GLY A 83 -27.18 -2.79 1.67
C GLY A 83 -27.02 -1.83 0.49
N GLU A 84 -26.53 -0.61 0.70
CA GLU A 84 -26.05 0.23 -0.40
C GLU A 84 -24.65 -0.26 -0.79
N GLU A 85 -24.56 -0.95 -1.92
CA GLU A 85 -23.30 -1.41 -2.49
C GLU A 85 -22.96 -0.60 -3.74
N PRO A 86 -21.68 -0.34 -4.02
CA PRO A 86 -21.28 0.27 -5.27
C PRO A 86 -21.71 -0.58 -6.47
N ASN A 87 -22.10 0.07 -7.56
CA ASN A 87 -22.60 -0.60 -8.78
C ASN A 87 -21.58 -1.53 -9.46
N TRP A 88 -20.29 -1.44 -9.12
CA TRP A 88 -19.27 -2.40 -9.56
C TRP A 88 -19.31 -3.72 -8.78
N ARG A 89 -19.97 -3.79 -7.62
CA ARG A 89 -20.35 -5.05 -6.96
C ARG A 89 -21.65 -5.54 -7.57
N LYS A 90 -21.56 -6.62 -8.35
CA LYS A 90 -22.74 -7.28 -8.92
C LYS A 90 -23.28 -8.31 -7.93
N ALA A 91 -24.46 -8.87 -8.21
CA ALA A 91 -25.02 -10.01 -7.45
C ALA A 91 -24.09 -11.25 -7.41
N ALA A 92 -23.09 -11.31 -8.30
CA ALA A 92 -22.06 -12.35 -8.32
C ALA A 92 -20.87 -12.06 -7.38
N GLY A 93 -20.87 -10.94 -6.64
CA GLY A 93 -19.80 -10.53 -5.73
C GLY A 93 -18.86 -9.47 -6.32
N TRP A 94 -17.67 -9.39 -5.74
CA TRP A 94 -16.62 -8.47 -6.18
C TRP A 94 -16.05 -8.92 -7.53
N PRO A 95 -15.90 -8.04 -8.54
CA PRO A 95 -15.16 -8.42 -9.74
C PRO A 95 -13.73 -8.87 -9.41
N ASN A 96 -13.25 -9.83 -10.20
CA ASN A 96 -11.92 -10.43 -10.03
C ASN A 96 -10.84 -9.48 -10.59
N VAL A 97 -10.59 -8.38 -9.86
CA VAL A 97 -9.60 -7.36 -10.21
C VAL A 97 -8.46 -7.35 -9.19
N LYS A 98 -7.25 -7.12 -9.69
CA LYS A 98 -6.00 -7.01 -8.91
C LYS A 98 -5.51 -5.58 -8.86
N ASN A 99 -5.77 -4.81 -9.91
CA ASN A 99 -5.27 -3.44 -10.05
C ASN A 99 -6.44 -2.48 -10.04
N LEU A 100 -6.37 -1.45 -9.21
CA LEU A 100 -7.31 -0.34 -9.19
C LEU A 100 -6.58 0.95 -9.55
N GLU A 101 -7.07 1.64 -10.58
CA GLU A 101 -6.57 2.92 -11.04
C GLU A 101 -7.65 3.99 -10.87
N ILE A 102 -7.45 4.90 -9.93
CA ILE A 102 -8.35 6.04 -9.71
C ILE A 102 -7.73 7.24 -10.42
N LYS A 103 -8.35 7.61 -11.55
CA LYS A 103 -7.81 8.60 -12.48
C LYS A 103 -8.01 10.03 -12.01
N ASP A 104 -7.28 10.94 -12.66
CA ASP A 104 -7.34 12.37 -12.43
C ASP A 104 -8.78 12.90 -12.58
N GLY A 105 -9.11 13.91 -11.79
CA GLY A 105 -10.47 14.43 -11.63
C GLY A 105 -11.30 13.73 -10.54
N VAL A 106 -10.97 12.50 -10.12
CA VAL A 106 -11.59 11.94 -8.91
C VAL A 106 -11.00 12.62 -7.68
N THR A 107 -11.84 13.24 -6.84
CA THR A 107 -11.41 14.07 -5.70
C THR A 107 -11.56 13.39 -4.35
N CYS A 108 -12.46 12.40 -4.23
CA CYS A 108 -12.69 11.68 -2.98
C CYS A 108 -13.02 10.21 -3.22
N VAL A 109 -12.42 9.33 -2.43
CA VAL A 109 -12.85 7.92 -2.30
C VAL A 109 -13.89 7.79 -1.21
N GLY A 110 -14.98 7.13 -1.56
CA GLY A 110 -16.16 6.93 -0.73
C GLY A 110 -15.93 6.00 0.45
N LYS A 111 -16.73 6.17 1.50
CA LYS A 111 -16.76 5.26 2.65
C LYS A 111 -17.07 3.84 2.17
N ARG A 112 -16.28 2.84 2.59
CA ARG A 112 -16.46 1.42 2.24
C ARG A 112 -16.45 1.05 0.74
N ALA A 113 -16.10 1.96 -0.16
CA ALA A 113 -16.16 1.76 -1.62
C ALA A 113 -15.51 0.46 -2.11
N PHE A 114 -14.37 0.11 -1.53
CA PHE A 114 -13.57 -1.07 -1.86
C PHE A 114 -13.32 -1.98 -0.66
N ALA A 115 -14.17 -1.92 0.38
CA ALA A 115 -14.05 -2.75 1.58
C ALA A 115 -14.17 -4.26 1.27
N TRP A 116 -13.39 -5.10 1.93
CA TRP A 116 -13.74 -6.53 1.96
C TRP A 116 -14.99 -6.72 2.84
N VAL A 117 -15.99 -7.41 2.32
CA VAL A 117 -17.12 -7.91 3.10
C VAL A 117 -17.28 -9.39 2.80
N ASP A 118 -16.86 -10.21 3.76
CA ASP A 118 -17.02 -11.65 4.07
C ASP A 118 -17.52 -12.67 3.02
N ASN A 119 -17.55 -12.38 1.73
CA ASN A 119 -17.87 -13.37 0.70
C ASN A 119 -16.62 -14.19 0.33
N GLU A 120 -16.85 -15.49 0.07
CA GLU A 120 -15.83 -16.53 -0.09
C GLU A 120 -14.87 -16.30 -1.29
N GLU A 121 -15.13 -15.28 -2.12
CA GLU A 121 -14.33 -14.83 -3.26
C GLU A 121 -14.14 -13.29 -3.26
N GLY A 122 -13.86 -12.70 -2.09
CA GLY A 122 -13.68 -11.26 -1.93
C GLY A 122 -12.59 -10.63 -2.81
N ALA A 123 -12.70 -9.31 -3.06
CA ALA A 123 -11.71 -8.56 -3.85
C ALA A 123 -10.30 -8.78 -3.34
N LYS A 124 -9.40 -8.99 -4.30
CA LYS A 124 -7.98 -9.18 -4.07
C LYS A 124 -7.21 -8.08 -4.77
N LEU A 125 -7.54 -6.83 -4.47
CA LEU A 125 -6.75 -5.71 -4.93
C LEU A 125 -5.33 -5.86 -4.39
N GLU A 126 -4.37 -6.02 -5.28
CA GLU A 126 -2.94 -6.12 -5.00
C GLU A 126 -2.30 -4.73 -5.10
N THR A 127 -2.76 -3.91 -6.05
CA THR A 127 -2.22 -2.56 -6.32
C THR A 127 -3.34 -1.52 -6.44
N VAL A 128 -3.16 -0.38 -5.78
CA VAL A 128 -4.04 0.80 -5.92
C VAL A 128 -3.21 2.03 -6.33
N THR A 129 -3.61 2.70 -7.39
CA THR A 129 -2.94 3.91 -7.90
C THR A 129 -3.92 5.08 -7.99
N PHE A 130 -3.49 6.27 -7.54
CA PHE A 130 -4.27 7.50 -7.55
C PHE A 130 -3.57 8.57 -8.40
N ASP A 131 -4.18 8.95 -9.53
CA ASP A 131 -3.63 9.95 -10.44
C ASP A 131 -3.97 11.38 -9.94
N GLY A 132 -3.22 11.86 -8.95
CA GLY A 132 -3.05 13.29 -8.60
C GLY A 132 -4.20 14.04 -7.93
N SER A 133 -5.46 13.84 -8.32
CA SER A 133 -6.59 14.68 -7.86
C SER A 133 -7.23 14.26 -6.54
N VAL A 134 -7.02 13.03 -6.08
CA VAL A 134 -7.65 12.55 -4.85
C VAL A 134 -7.12 13.33 -3.65
N LYS A 135 -8.05 13.93 -2.90
CA LYS A 135 -7.79 14.73 -1.70
C LYS A 135 -8.13 13.99 -0.42
N LYS A 136 -9.11 13.09 -0.45
CA LYS A 136 -9.59 12.37 0.72
C LYS A 136 -9.90 10.91 0.38
N ILE A 137 -9.50 10.02 1.28
CA ILE A 137 -9.93 8.63 1.31
C ILE A 137 -10.75 8.45 2.57
N LYS A 138 -12.03 8.11 2.45
CA LYS A 138 -12.95 8.07 3.59
C LYS A 138 -12.85 6.76 4.40
N GLU A 139 -13.63 6.72 5.47
CA GLU A 139 -13.70 5.63 6.44
C GLU A 139 -13.86 4.25 5.76
N CYS A 140 -13.07 3.26 6.20
CA CYS A 140 -13.12 1.88 5.72
C CYS A 140 -13.04 1.70 4.19
N ALA A 141 -12.57 2.70 3.42
CA ALA A 141 -12.61 2.65 1.96
C ALA A 141 -11.98 1.39 1.36
N PHE A 142 -10.91 0.87 1.96
CA PHE A 142 -10.15 -0.31 1.52
C PHE A 142 -9.94 -1.33 2.64
N ILE A 143 -10.77 -1.33 3.70
CA ILE A 143 -10.60 -2.24 4.84
C ILE A 143 -10.51 -3.70 4.39
N SER A 144 -9.60 -4.46 4.97
CA SER A 144 -9.39 -5.90 4.78
C SER A 144 -9.07 -6.33 3.35
N GLN A 145 -8.47 -5.46 2.52
CA GLN A 145 -8.02 -5.80 1.16
C GLN A 145 -6.59 -6.37 1.12
N TYR A 146 -6.24 -7.19 0.11
CA TYR A 146 -4.87 -7.73 -0.07
C TYR A 146 -3.86 -6.74 -0.68
N ILE A 147 -4.03 -5.45 -0.43
CA ILE A 147 -3.23 -4.42 -1.07
C ILE A 147 -1.79 -4.55 -0.59
N GLN A 148 -0.86 -4.71 -1.53
CA GLN A 148 0.58 -4.76 -1.28
C GLN A 148 1.25 -3.43 -1.60
N THR A 149 0.74 -2.74 -2.63
CA THR A 149 1.31 -1.50 -3.15
C THR A 149 0.23 -0.43 -3.27
N ILE A 150 0.50 0.76 -2.73
CA ILE A 150 -0.33 1.95 -2.92
C ILE A 150 0.54 3.08 -3.48
N ASN A 151 0.10 3.67 -4.58
CA ASN A 151 0.67 4.89 -5.14
C ASN A 151 -0.31 6.03 -4.88
N PHE A 152 -0.15 6.73 -3.75
CA PHE A 152 -1.01 7.85 -3.40
C PHE A 152 -0.82 9.05 -4.34
N SER A 153 -1.86 9.87 -4.43
CA SER A 153 -1.79 11.16 -5.09
C SER A 153 -0.93 12.12 -4.27
N GLU A 154 -0.09 12.91 -4.96
CA GLU A 154 0.69 14.01 -4.37
C GLU A 154 -0.18 15.12 -3.74
N GLY A 155 -1.49 15.08 -4.00
CA GLY A 155 -2.47 16.01 -3.46
C GLY A 155 -3.24 15.48 -2.25
N LEU A 156 -3.06 14.22 -1.82
CA LEU A 156 -3.84 13.59 -0.76
C LEU A 156 -3.65 14.33 0.58
N GLU A 157 -4.75 14.70 1.23
CA GLU A 157 -4.74 15.47 2.47
C GLU A 157 -5.25 14.65 3.67
N GLU A 158 -6.15 13.70 3.45
CA GLU A 158 -6.78 12.96 4.55
C GLU A 158 -7.00 11.47 4.21
N ILE A 159 -6.60 10.62 5.14
CA ILE A 159 -6.96 9.20 5.21
C ILE A 159 -7.90 9.04 6.40
N GLY A 160 -9.10 8.54 6.13
CA GLY A 160 -10.17 8.38 7.11
C GLY A 160 -9.96 7.20 8.05
N PRO A 161 -10.82 7.07 9.08
CA PRO A 161 -10.71 5.99 10.05
C PRO A 161 -10.79 4.60 9.39
N THR A 162 -9.89 3.71 9.77
CA THR A 162 -9.83 2.32 9.29
C THR A 162 -9.77 2.18 7.75
N ALA A 163 -9.37 3.24 7.03
CA ALA A 163 -9.41 3.25 5.56
C ALA A 163 -8.61 2.11 4.93
N PHE A 164 -7.47 1.75 5.51
CA PHE A 164 -6.59 0.64 5.11
C PHE A 164 -6.35 -0.36 6.26
N GLY A 165 -7.30 -0.43 7.21
CA GLY A 165 -7.22 -1.42 8.30
C GLY A 165 -7.24 -2.84 7.74
N TYR A 166 -6.44 -3.74 8.30
CA TYR A 166 -6.30 -5.14 7.89
C TYR A 166 -5.83 -5.34 6.44
N CYS A 167 -5.25 -4.31 5.80
CA CYS A 167 -4.56 -4.50 4.52
C CYS A 167 -3.26 -5.30 4.69
N THR A 168 -2.70 -5.84 3.59
CA THR A 168 -1.45 -6.62 3.62
C THR A 168 -0.28 -5.87 2.98
N LEU A 169 -0.09 -4.60 3.34
CA LEU A 169 0.91 -3.74 2.69
C LEU A 169 2.32 -4.27 2.91
N ALA A 170 3.11 -4.31 1.83
CA ALA A 170 4.52 -4.68 1.90
C ALA A 170 5.41 -3.47 2.25
N SER A 171 5.00 -2.28 1.81
CA SER A 171 5.65 -1.01 2.09
C SER A 171 4.61 0.12 2.04
N LEU A 172 4.95 1.27 2.63
CA LEU A 172 4.07 2.43 2.66
C LEU A 172 4.88 3.70 2.45
N THR A 173 4.56 4.46 1.40
CA THR A 173 5.10 5.80 1.18
C THR A 173 3.96 6.79 1.30
N LEU A 174 3.99 7.66 2.31
CA LEU A 174 2.96 8.67 2.52
C LEU A 174 3.29 9.95 1.75
N PRO A 175 2.32 10.58 1.06
CA PRO A 175 2.59 11.79 0.29
C PRO A 175 2.85 12.99 1.21
N ALA A 176 3.71 13.91 0.75
CA ALA A 176 4.08 15.08 1.55
C ALA A 176 2.94 16.10 1.73
N SER A 177 1.81 15.94 1.05
CA SER A 177 0.60 16.75 1.26
C SER A 177 -0.25 16.31 2.45
N LEU A 178 -0.06 15.08 2.94
CA LEU A 178 -0.95 14.44 3.90
C LEU A 178 -1.01 15.21 5.23
N LYS A 179 -2.22 15.50 5.70
CA LYS A 179 -2.48 16.27 6.92
C LYS A 179 -3.05 15.42 8.05
N LYS A 180 -3.80 14.36 7.73
CA LYS A 180 -4.47 13.55 8.74
C LYS A 180 -4.52 12.08 8.37
N ILE A 181 -4.22 11.23 9.34
CA ILE A 181 -4.54 9.81 9.36
C ILE A 181 -5.54 9.58 10.50
N GLY A 182 -6.71 9.07 10.17
CA GLY A 182 -7.76 8.75 11.14
C GLY A 182 -7.42 7.52 11.99
N ASP A 183 -8.25 7.31 13.01
CA ASP A 183 -8.11 6.18 13.94
C ASP A 183 -8.12 4.85 13.18
N ASN A 184 -7.27 3.92 13.59
CA ASN A 184 -7.06 2.63 12.95
C ASN A 184 -6.73 2.68 11.43
N GLY A 185 -6.30 3.84 10.89
CA GLY A 185 -6.13 4.07 9.45
C GLY A 185 -5.36 2.99 8.70
N PHE A 186 -4.31 2.42 9.30
CA PHE A 186 -3.50 1.30 8.82
C PHE A 186 -3.37 0.19 9.89
N PHE A 187 -4.35 0.04 10.77
CA PHE A 187 -4.33 -0.95 11.85
C PHE A 187 -4.16 -2.37 11.28
N LEU A 188 -3.20 -3.15 11.81
CA LEU A 188 -2.84 -4.47 11.28
C LEU A 188 -2.58 -4.46 9.76
N GLY A 189 -2.07 -3.33 9.24
CA GLY A 189 -1.95 -3.01 7.82
C GLY A 189 -0.82 -3.70 7.06
N GLY A 190 -0.30 -4.84 7.53
CA GLY A 190 0.64 -5.68 6.79
C GLY A 190 2.03 -5.83 7.42
N SER A 191 3.03 -6.02 6.56
CA SER A 191 4.39 -6.46 6.92
C SER A 191 5.48 -5.44 6.57
N MET A 192 5.20 -4.15 6.79
CA MET A 192 6.13 -3.05 6.50
C MET A 192 7.20 -2.88 7.58
N HIS A 193 8.45 -2.66 7.14
CA HIS A 193 9.62 -2.59 8.04
C HIS A 193 10.04 -1.15 8.37
N ASP A 194 9.74 -0.22 7.47
CA ASP A 194 10.12 1.18 7.54
C ASP A 194 8.88 2.06 7.44
N LEU A 195 8.81 3.08 8.27
CA LEU A 195 7.76 4.09 8.19
C LEU A 195 8.33 5.48 8.46
N VAL A 196 8.08 6.39 7.53
CA VAL A 196 8.42 7.81 7.66
C VAL A 196 7.12 8.61 7.61
N LEU A 197 6.78 9.27 8.71
CA LEU A 197 5.65 10.18 8.75
C LEU A 197 6.04 11.54 8.16
N PRO A 198 5.27 12.12 7.22
CA PRO A 198 5.64 13.38 6.60
C PRO A 198 5.53 14.55 7.58
N GLU A 199 6.42 15.54 7.45
CA GLU A 199 6.46 16.74 8.32
C GLU A 199 5.17 17.57 8.31
N THR A 200 4.44 17.48 7.20
CA THR A 200 3.17 18.18 6.98
C THR A 200 2.00 17.54 7.70
N LEU A 201 2.16 16.31 8.18
CA LEU A 201 1.14 15.55 8.88
C LEU A 201 0.86 16.21 10.23
N GLU A 202 -0.40 16.56 10.44
CA GLU A 202 -0.82 17.25 11.64
C GLU A 202 -1.29 16.28 12.71
N TYR A 203 -1.88 15.16 12.31
CA TYR A 203 -2.52 14.23 13.24
C TYR A 203 -2.42 12.78 12.79
N VAL A 204 -2.03 11.92 13.71
CA VAL A 204 -2.02 10.46 13.62
C VAL A 204 -2.96 9.91 14.68
N GLY A 205 -4.05 9.27 14.25
CA GLY A 205 -5.12 8.79 15.14
C GLY A 205 -4.78 7.56 15.98
N TRP A 206 -5.70 7.26 16.91
CA TRP A 206 -5.62 6.14 17.83
C TRP A 206 -5.45 4.82 17.08
N GLU A 207 -4.50 3.97 17.49
CA GLU A 207 -4.16 2.68 16.85
C GLU A 207 -3.91 2.72 15.33
N SER A 208 -3.64 3.88 14.74
CA SER A 208 -3.53 4.02 13.28
C SER A 208 -2.46 3.12 12.64
N PHE A 209 -1.41 2.75 13.36
CA PHE A 209 -0.37 1.80 12.97
C PHE A 209 -0.22 0.67 13.99
N GLY A 210 -1.27 0.42 14.79
CA GLY A 210 -1.29 -0.62 15.80
C GLY A 210 -1.20 -2.03 15.19
N GLY A 211 -0.50 -2.93 15.87
CA GLY A 211 -0.37 -4.34 15.49
C GLY A 211 0.53 -4.62 14.29
N ILE A 212 1.23 -3.62 13.73
CA ILE A 212 2.20 -3.84 12.64
C ILE A 212 3.50 -4.40 13.23
N GLY A 213 3.47 -5.69 13.58
CA GLY A 213 4.55 -6.43 14.25
C GLY A 213 5.81 -6.71 13.40
N SER A 214 5.98 -5.97 12.32
CA SER A 214 7.15 -6.07 11.42
C SER A 214 7.93 -4.76 11.33
N LEU A 215 7.40 -3.67 11.89
CA LEU A 215 8.08 -2.38 11.91
C LEU A 215 9.41 -2.50 12.65
N LYS A 216 10.45 -1.94 12.06
CA LYS A 216 11.80 -1.88 12.63
C LYS A 216 12.33 -0.47 12.74
N ARG A 217 11.94 0.41 11.82
CA ARG A 217 12.42 1.78 11.76
C ARG A 217 11.26 2.73 11.58
N VAL A 218 11.10 3.67 12.50
CA VAL A 218 10.03 4.66 12.46
C VAL A 218 10.63 6.06 12.63
N THR A 219 10.27 6.97 11.73
CA THR A 219 10.56 8.41 11.85
C THR A 219 9.25 9.15 12.04
N ILE A 220 9.11 9.79 13.20
CA ILE A 220 7.95 10.59 13.61
C ILE A 220 8.27 12.06 13.36
N SER A 221 7.71 12.62 12.29
CA SER A 221 7.86 14.05 11.97
C SER A 221 6.52 14.81 11.98
N CYS A 222 5.43 14.18 12.41
CA CYS A 222 4.11 14.83 12.46
C CYS A 222 3.94 15.73 13.70
N LYS A 223 2.91 16.59 13.73
CA LYS A 223 2.66 17.46 14.89
C LYS A 223 2.16 16.69 16.11
N GLU A 224 1.20 15.79 15.93
CA GLU A 224 0.54 15.07 17.01
C GLU A 224 0.36 13.58 16.67
N VAL A 225 0.73 12.73 17.62
CA VAL A 225 0.48 11.29 17.63
C VAL A 225 -0.46 11.00 18.80
N ASP A 226 -1.61 10.37 18.52
CA ASP A 226 -2.57 10.01 19.57
C ASP A 226 -2.14 8.76 20.34
N GLY A 227 -2.89 8.43 21.39
CA GLY A 227 -2.61 7.26 22.21
C GLY A 227 -2.65 5.96 21.41
N GLU A 228 -1.83 5.00 21.81
CA GLU A 228 -1.78 3.65 21.20
C GLU A 228 -1.54 3.61 19.68
N ALA A 229 -1.14 4.74 19.05
CA ALA A 229 -0.99 4.83 17.59
C ALA A 229 -0.08 3.74 16.99
N PHE A 230 0.94 3.29 17.72
CA PHE A 230 1.84 2.18 17.37
C PHE A 230 1.80 1.04 18.40
N ALA A 231 0.66 0.85 19.09
CA ALA A 231 0.52 -0.22 20.06
C ALA A 231 0.77 -1.59 19.42
N VAL A 232 1.63 -2.41 20.03
CA VAL A 232 1.98 -3.76 19.53
C VAL A 232 2.59 -3.73 18.11
N ALA A 233 3.10 -2.60 17.65
CA ALA A 233 4.01 -2.54 16.51
C ALA A 233 5.42 -2.99 16.94
N GLY A 234 6.33 -3.23 16.01
CA GLY A 234 7.72 -3.57 16.35
C GLY A 234 8.07 -5.04 16.16
N PRO A 235 9.33 -5.45 16.41
CA PRO A 235 10.30 -4.80 17.29
C PRO A 235 11.10 -3.69 16.60
N LEU A 236 10.97 -2.44 17.08
CA LEU A 236 11.78 -1.33 16.59
C LEU A 236 13.26 -1.52 16.97
N GLU A 237 14.10 -1.32 15.97
CA GLU A 237 15.55 -1.17 16.07
C GLU A 237 15.93 0.32 16.09
N TYR A 238 15.09 1.19 15.51
CA TYR A 238 15.33 2.62 15.38
C TYR A 238 14.04 3.42 15.48
N LEU A 239 14.07 4.45 16.33
CA LEU A 239 13.01 5.45 16.44
C LEU A 239 13.64 6.85 16.40
N GLU A 240 13.17 7.66 15.45
CA GLU A 240 13.51 9.08 15.34
C GLU A 240 12.27 9.91 15.58
N ILE A 241 12.39 10.93 16.41
CA ILE A 241 11.30 11.87 16.72
C ILE A 241 11.82 13.26 16.42
N SER A 242 11.24 13.88 15.40
CA SER A 242 11.62 15.22 14.96
C SER A 242 11.18 16.29 15.97
N SER A 243 11.93 17.38 16.02
CA SER A 243 11.75 18.51 16.94
C SER A 243 10.39 19.21 16.87
N ASN A 244 9.67 19.08 15.75
CA ASN A 244 8.37 19.70 15.52
C ASN A 244 7.20 18.91 16.14
N VAL A 245 7.44 17.71 16.65
CA VAL A 245 6.44 16.89 17.34
C VAL A 245 6.04 17.60 18.64
N LYS A 246 4.74 17.84 18.80
CA LYS A 246 4.16 18.58 19.93
C LYS A 246 3.56 17.67 20.99
N LYS A 247 3.00 16.54 20.56
CA LYS A 247 2.28 15.61 21.42
C LYS A 247 2.49 14.19 20.94
N ILE A 248 2.76 13.31 21.89
CA ILE A 248 2.70 11.86 21.75
C ILE A 248 1.74 11.38 22.84
N GLY A 249 0.72 10.61 22.45
CA GLY A 249 -0.31 10.12 23.36
C GLY A 249 0.18 9.00 24.27
N GLU A 250 -0.61 8.74 25.32
CA GLU A 250 -0.39 7.64 26.25
C GLU A 250 -0.30 6.31 25.48
N ASN A 251 0.67 5.47 25.85
CA ASN A 251 0.85 4.14 25.25
C ASN A 251 1.06 4.13 23.72
N ALA A 252 1.40 5.26 23.09
CA ALA A 252 1.58 5.37 21.64
C ALA A 252 2.58 4.34 21.07
N PHE A 253 3.48 3.81 21.89
CA PHE A 253 4.55 2.90 21.52
C PHE A 253 4.60 1.67 22.45
N THR A 254 3.45 1.18 22.92
CA THR A 254 3.43 -0.04 23.74
C THR A 254 4.01 -1.22 22.97
N SER A 255 4.94 -1.93 23.61
CA SER A 255 5.56 -3.16 23.10
C SER A 255 6.45 -3.02 21.85
N ILE A 256 6.80 -1.80 21.43
CA ILE A 256 7.66 -1.62 20.25
C ILE A 256 9.14 -1.94 20.51
N PHE A 257 9.56 -2.08 21.77
CA PHE A 257 10.98 -2.12 22.13
C PHE A 257 11.42 -3.54 22.50
N VAL A 258 12.44 -4.04 21.84
CA VAL A 258 13.16 -5.25 22.26
C VAL A 258 14.59 -4.87 22.64
N ILE A 259 14.94 -5.00 23.92
CA ILE A 259 16.30 -4.80 24.44
C ILE A 259 16.77 -6.17 24.94
N ASP A 260 17.93 -6.63 24.46
CA ASP A 260 18.51 -7.94 24.80
C ASP A 260 17.60 -9.15 24.54
N GLY A 261 16.76 -9.07 23.48
CA GLY A 261 15.80 -10.12 23.16
C GLY A 261 14.65 -10.24 24.17
N GLN A 262 14.44 -9.22 25.01
CA GLN A 262 13.28 -9.09 25.89
C GLN A 262 12.44 -7.89 25.45
N GLU A 263 11.12 -8.04 25.42
CA GLU A 263 10.18 -6.95 25.16
C GLU A 263 10.14 -6.01 26.39
N HIS A 264 10.21 -4.70 26.15
CA HIS A 264 10.07 -3.68 27.20
C HIS A 264 8.85 -2.82 26.90
N GLU A 265 7.92 -2.78 27.86
CA GLU A 265 6.76 -1.90 27.81
C GLU A 265 7.16 -0.51 28.31
N PHE A 266 7.26 0.45 27.39
CA PHE A 266 7.32 1.87 27.76
C PHE A 266 5.89 2.39 27.87
N ASN A 267 5.29 2.18 29.03
CA ASN A 267 4.07 2.86 29.41
C ASN A 267 4.49 4.30 29.76
N ASP A 268 4.11 5.27 28.92
CA ASP A 268 4.46 6.70 29.00
C ASP A 268 5.86 7.11 28.52
N LEU A 269 6.09 7.06 27.21
CA LEU A 269 7.12 7.90 26.57
C LEU A 269 6.70 9.38 26.66
N ASP A 270 6.96 9.98 27.81
CA ASP A 270 6.86 11.42 27.97
C ASP A 270 7.87 12.09 27.01
N ILE A 271 7.36 12.94 26.12
CA ILE A 271 8.19 13.67 25.16
C ILE A 271 9.28 14.48 25.88
N ASP A 272 9.01 14.96 27.10
CA ASP A 272 9.99 15.68 27.92
C ASP A 272 11.10 14.75 28.48
N GLN A 273 10.85 13.45 28.62
CA GLN A 273 11.87 12.46 28.99
C GLN A 273 12.74 12.07 27.79
N LEU A 274 12.17 11.99 26.59
CA LEU A 274 12.91 11.79 25.33
C LEU A 274 13.79 12.99 24.98
N ARG A 275 13.39 14.20 25.36
CA ARG A 275 14.20 15.41 25.16
C ARG A 275 15.61 15.36 25.80
N GLY A 276 15.85 14.40 26.70
CA GLY A 276 17.16 14.11 27.31
C GLY A 276 17.98 13.02 26.62
N THR A 277 17.42 12.31 25.64
CA THR A 277 18.10 11.26 24.86
C THR A 277 18.73 11.86 23.60
N VAL A 278 20.02 11.58 23.37
CA VAL A 278 20.91 12.05 22.28
C VAL A 278 20.33 13.18 21.39
N TRP A 279 20.62 14.43 21.78
CA TRP A 279 20.27 15.64 21.03
C TRP A 279 21.32 15.94 19.93
N THR A 280 20.88 16.10 18.68
CA THR A 280 21.77 16.26 17.50
C THR A 280 22.14 17.70 17.15
N GLY A 281 21.80 18.69 17.97
CA GLY A 281 22.15 20.08 17.69
C GLY A 281 21.18 20.82 16.76
N ASN A 282 20.37 20.10 15.99
CA ASN A 282 19.30 20.63 15.13
C ASN A 282 17.91 20.60 15.79
N GLY A 283 17.79 20.02 16.99
CA GLY A 283 16.53 19.93 17.74
C GLY A 283 15.92 18.53 17.79
N ASP A 284 16.36 17.59 16.95
CA ASP A 284 15.77 16.25 16.84
C ASP A 284 16.31 15.29 17.90
N TYR A 285 15.56 14.20 18.13
CA TYR A 285 15.85 13.18 19.14
C TYR A 285 15.94 11.80 18.52
N TYR A 286 17.03 11.08 18.83
CA TYR A 286 17.28 9.73 18.33
C TYR A 286 17.33 8.74 19.47
N LEU A 287 16.53 7.69 19.35
CA LEU A 287 16.62 6.52 20.21
C LEU A 287 17.17 5.35 19.37
N TYR A 288 18.47 5.11 19.52
CA TYR A 288 19.12 3.92 18.98
C TYR A 288 18.96 2.77 19.96
N LEU A 289 18.28 1.72 19.55
CA LEU A 289 18.08 0.52 20.35
C LEU A 289 19.11 -0.50 19.88
N GLN A 290 20.18 -0.69 20.65
CA GLN A 290 21.15 -1.74 20.32
C GLN A 290 20.53 -3.11 20.55
N ASN A 291 20.35 -3.87 19.48
CA ASN A 291 20.11 -5.30 19.57
C ASN A 291 21.47 -6.00 19.68
N SER A 292 21.98 -6.25 20.89
CA SER A 292 23.21 -7.02 21.05
C SER A 292 22.94 -8.51 20.87
N ALA A 293 22.89 -8.94 19.62
CA ALA A 293 23.07 -10.33 19.24
C ALA A 293 24.25 -10.44 18.26
N GLY A 294 25.48 -10.47 18.82
CA GLY A 294 26.54 -11.29 18.23
C GLY A 294 27.67 -10.65 17.43
N ASP A 295 28.00 -9.36 17.57
CA ASP A 295 29.25 -8.82 16.98
C ASP A 295 30.08 -8.01 18.00
N GLN A 296 31.04 -8.68 18.64
CA GLN A 296 32.01 -8.08 19.56
C GLN A 296 33.02 -7.14 18.87
N SER A 297 32.84 -6.78 17.60
CA SER A 297 33.62 -5.73 16.95
C SER A 297 33.11 -4.30 17.21
N ASN A 298 31.86 -4.16 17.70
CA ASN A 298 31.21 -2.85 17.91
C ASN A 298 31.25 -2.30 19.34
N ASP A 299 31.78 -3.03 20.33
CA ASP A 299 31.99 -2.52 21.69
C ASP A 299 32.95 -1.31 21.72
N ASN A 300 33.78 -1.19 20.68
CA ASN A 300 34.63 -0.03 20.48
C ASN A 300 33.88 1.17 19.89
N LEU A 301 32.83 0.99 19.08
CA LEU A 301 32.13 2.10 18.42
C LEU A 301 31.31 2.91 19.44
N LEU A 302 30.70 2.28 20.44
CA LEU A 302 30.02 2.98 21.54
C LEU A 302 31.00 3.82 22.36
N LEU A 303 32.18 3.26 22.63
CA LEU A 303 33.24 3.97 23.34
C LEU A 303 33.79 5.11 22.48
N TYR A 304 33.97 4.92 21.17
CA TYR A 304 34.46 5.96 20.25
C TYR A 304 33.45 7.09 20.02
N VAL A 305 32.16 6.78 19.95
CA VAL A 305 31.11 7.80 19.84
C VAL A 305 30.91 8.51 21.18
N ALA A 306 30.90 7.81 22.31
CA ALA A 306 30.85 8.44 23.63
C ALA A 306 32.08 9.33 23.90
N ILE A 307 33.28 8.89 23.53
CA ILE A 307 34.51 9.69 23.61
C ILE A 307 34.47 10.86 22.62
N GLY A 308 33.99 10.64 21.39
CA GLY A 308 33.82 11.69 20.38
C GLY A 308 32.84 12.78 20.82
N VAL A 309 31.70 12.38 21.40
CA VAL A 309 30.69 13.28 21.95
C VAL A 309 31.21 14.02 23.19
N CYS A 310 31.94 13.35 24.08
CA CYS A 310 32.59 14.02 25.23
C CYS A 310 33.66 15.03 24.78
N ALA A 311 34.42 14.72 23.73
CA ALA A 311 35.43 15.62 23.18
C ALA A 311 34.80 16.87 22.54
N VAL A 312 33.69 16.72 21.80
CA VAL A 312 32.95 17.85 21.21
C VAL A 312 32.33 18.73 22.30
N ILE A 313 31.73 18.13 23.34
CA ILE A 313 31.20 18.87 24.50
C ILE A 313 32.30 19.64 25.24
N ALA A 314 33.47 19.03 25.45
CA ALA A 314 34.60 19.67 26.11
C ALA A 314 35.14 20.86 25.30
N ILE A 315 35.25 20.72 23.97
CA ILE A 315 35.70 21.79 23.08
C ILE A 315 34.69 22.95 23.07
N ALA A 316 33.39 22.65 23.01
CA ALA A 316 32.34 23.67 23.07
C ALA A 316 32.32 24.42 24.42
N ALA A 317 32.51 23.71 25.54
CA ALA A 317 32.58 24.30 26.87
C ALA A 317 33.82 25.20 27.05
N ILE A 318 34.98 24.78 26.52
CA ILE A 318 36.21 25.59 26.54
C ILE A 318 36.04 26.85 25.68
N ALA A 319 35.48 26.72 24.47
CA ALA A 319 35.22 27.85 23.58
C ALA A 319 34.27 28.87 24.24
N TYR A 320 33.20 28.40 24.89
CA TYR A 320 32.27 29.24 25.64
C TYR A 320 32.93 29.96 26.81
N TYR A 321 33.76 29.25 27.61
CA TYR A 321 34.47 29.84 28.73
C TYR A 321 35.47 30.92 28.30
N LEU A 322 36.22 30.68 27.22
CA LEU A 322 37.17 31.65 26.67
C LEU A 322 36.45 32.89 26.12
N HIS A 323 35.32 32.72 25.44
CA HIS A 323 34.50 33.83 24.95
C HIS A 323 33.96 34.70 26.11
N LYS A 324 33.44 34.07 27.17
CA LYS A 324 32.92 34.78 28.34
C LYS A 324 34.03 35.52 29.09
N LYS A 325 35.22 34.94 29.19
CA LYS A 325 36.39 35.58 29.83
C LYS A 325 36.86 36.81 29.04
N GLN A 326 36.85 36.77 27.71
CA GLN A 326 37.17 37.93 26.87
C GLN A 326 36.16 39.07 27.03
N GLN A 327 34.88 38.75 27.21
CA GLN A 327 33.84 39.76 27.46
C GLN A 327 33.89 40.34 28.89
N SER A 328 34.41 39.60 29.87
CA SER A 328 34.54 40.10 31.25
C SER A 328 35.86 40.85 31.53
N SER A 329 36.74 40.96 30.54
CA SER A 329 38.04 41.65 30.65
C SER A 329 38.19 42.85 29.70
N ALA A 330 37.09 43.23 29.04
CA ALA A 330 36.91 44.49 28.31
C ALA A 330 35.98 45.42 29.10
#